data_AF-A0A7S1MT57-F1
#
_entry.id   AF-A0A7S1MT57-F1
#
_cell.length_a   1.000
_cell.length_b   1.000
_cell.length_c   1.000
_cell.angle_alpha   90.00
_cell.angle_beta   90.00
_cell.angle_gamma   90.00
#
_symmetry.space_group_name_H-M   'P 1'
#
loop_
_entity.id
_entity.type
_entity.pdbx_description
1 polymer ?
#
loop_
_entity_poly.entity_id
_entity_poly.type
_entity_poly.pdbx_seq_one_letter_code
_entity_poly.pdbx_strand_id
1 'polypeptide(L)'
;KQKVEEKYTVANGYTHDTTVVYGDTDSVMIKFGYSEKDAPEEEENKERWMVNKSMELALEAADHVNTFFIKPIKLEFEKVYYPYLLMNKKRYAALLWTNPDKFDKMDCKGIETVRRDNCALVRTVIDTCLKTILMKRDTKEAAEYVKGVIKDLLMNKIDISELIVTKALHKTIDEAKNPTAHVILAQKMKERDPNTAPVLGDRVPYVFVKGVKGAKSYEKAEDPLFVLENNLPIDVNHYLEQQLTNPIVRLFEPIMDKPQQLLSGEHTRQISVATPTTGGLMKFVKSTLTCLGCRTPLKEGQSSVCDHCKDKEADICRKSIVEVNSKQAHFSSLWTQCQRCQGSLHQEVLCTSRDCPIFYRRRKAHKDLIDAQKTLERFSLGW
;
A
#
# COMPACT_ATOMS: atom_id res chain seq x y z
N LYS A 1 -7.72 -28.03 -23.65
CA LYS A 1 -7.21 -26.85 -24.40
C LYS A 1 -7.46 -27.03 -25.89
N GLN A 2 -6.67 -27.85 -26.60
CA GLN A 2 -6.85 -28.13 -28.04
C GLN A 2 -8.29 -28.45 -28.44
N LYS A 3 -8.97 -29.37 -27.73
CA LYS A 3 -10.36 -29.73 -28.05
C LYS A 3 -11.37 -28.58 -28.00
N VAL A 4 -11.13 -27.57 -27.17
CA VAL A 4 -11.98 -26.37 -27.10
C VAL A 4 -11.66 -25.46 -28.29
N GLU A 5 -10.38 -25.20 -28.55
CA GLU A 5 -9.96 -24.34 -29.67
C GLU A 5 -10.29 -24.94 -31.04
N GLU A 6 -10.33 -26.27 -31.16
CA GLU A 6 -10.74 -26.96 -32.39
C GLU A 6 -12.26 -26.88 -32.65
N LYS A 7 -13.08 -26.97 -31.60
CA LYS A 7 -14.55 -27.02 -31.74
C LYS A 7 -15.16 -25.63 -31.90
N TYR A 8 -14.81 -24.69 -31.03
CA TYR A 8 -15.47 -23.38 -30.94
C TYR A 8 -14.82 -22.37 -31.86
N THR A 9 -15.01 -22.56 -33.17
CA THR A 9 -14.44 -21.74 -34.25
C THR A 9 -15.52 -21.25 -35.22
N VAL A 10 -15.21 -20.19 -35.95
CA VAL A 10 -16.07 -19.67 -37.02
C VAL A 10 -16.32 -20.72 -38.10
N ALA A 11 -15.31 -21.53 -38.43
CA ALA A 11 -15.43 -22.62 -39.40
C ALA A 11 -16.48 -23.68 -39.00
N ASN A 12 -16.70 -23.86 -37.70
CA ASN A 12 -17.69 -24.79 -37.15
C ASN A 12 -19.05 -24.13 -36.84
N GLY A 13 -19.28 -22.91 -37.32
CA GLY A 13 -20.57 -22.21 -37.18
C GLY A 13 -20.74 -21.39 -35.89
N TYR A 14 -19.69 -21.18 -35.12
CA TYR A 14 -19.72 -20.25 -33.98
C TYR A 14 -19.46 -18.81 -34.43
N THR A 15 -19.92 -17.82 -33.66
CA THR A 15 -19.75 -16.40 -34.01
C THR A 15 -18.28 -15.96 -33.99
N HIS A 16 -17.47 -16.52 -33.10
CA HIS A 16 -16.09 -16.12 -32.86
C HIS A 16 -15.19 -17.32 -32.64
N ASP A 17 -13.91 -17.16 -32.97
CA ASP A 17 -12.87 -18.13 -32.62
C ASP A 17 -12.51 -18.05 -31.14
N THR A 18 -12.57 -19.20 -30.48
CA THR A 18 -12.24 -19.33 -29.06
C THR A 18 -10.74 -19.49 -28.85
N THR A 19 -10.20 -18.81 -27.83
CA THR A 19 -8.78 -18.87 -27.47
C THR A 19 -8.58 -19.20 -26.00
N VAL A 20 -7.61 -20.06 -25.69
CA VAL A 20 -7.19 -20.30 -24.30
C VAL A 20 -6.21 -19.21 -23.87
N VAL A 21 -6.64 -18.32 -22.99
CA VAL A 21 -5.84 -17.17 -22.55
C VAL A 21 -4.89 -17.50 -21.39
N TYR A 22 -5.23 -18.50 -20.58
CA TYR A 22 -4.40 -18.94 -19.46
C TYR A 22 -4.72 -20.38 -19.05
N GLY A 23 -3.80 -21.02 -18.34
CA GLY A 23 -4.09 -22.24 -17.60
C GLY A 23 -2.99 -22.57 -16.60
N ASP A 24 -3.38 -23.10 -15.44
CA ASP A 24 -2.49 -23.42 -14.34
C ASP A 24 -2.84 -24.81 -13.82
N THR A 25 -2.04 -25.82 -14.20
CA THR A 25 -2.16 -27.25 -13.86
C THR A 25 -3.54 -27.88 -14.14
N ASP A 26 -4.52 -27.59 -13.29
CA ASP A 26 -5.86 -28.17 -13.24
C ASP A 26 -6.95 -27.24 -13.82
N SER A 27 -6.61 -25.98 -14.14
CA SER A 27 -7.54 -24.98 -14.64
C SER A 27 -7.18 -24.47 -16.03
N VAL A 28 -8.20 -24.14 -16.82
CA VAL A 28 -8.08 -23.51 -18.15
C VAL A 28 -9.02 -22.32 -18.21
N MET A 29 -8.50 -21.16 -18.61
CA MET A 29 -9.27 -19.93 -18.81
C MET A 29 -9.44 -19.70 -20.30
N ILE A 30 -10.70 -19.64 -20.73
CA ILE A 30 -11.10 -19.61 -22.12
C ILE A 30 -11.74 -18.26 -22.43
N LYS A 31 -11.34 -17.63 -23.53
CA LYS A 31 -11.97 -16.44 -24.09
C LYS A 31 -12.77 -16.85 -25.33
N PHE A 32 -14.10 -16.79 -25.22
CA PHE A 32 -15.03 -17.15 -26.29
C PHE A 32 -15.21 -16.06 -27.38
N GLY A 33 -14.56 -14.90 -27.24
CA GLY A 33 -14.52 -13.86 -28.26
C GLY A 33 -15.66 -12.83 -28.25
N TYR A 34 -16.78 -13.13 -27.59
CA TYR A 34 -17.93 -12.22 -27.49
C TYR A 34 -17.59 -10.89 -26.80
N SER A 35 -18.25 -9.83 -27.27
CA SER A 35 -18.11 -8.45 -26.84
C SER A 35 -19.47 -7.77 -26.71
N GLU A 36 -19.49 -6.54 -26.17
CA GLU A 36 -20.70 -5.71 -26.05
C GLU A 36 -21.36 -5.38 -27.40
N LYS A 37 -20.65 -5.57 -28.51
CA LYS A 37 -21.17 -5.36 -29.87
C LYS A 37 -22.00 -6.53 -30.38
N ASP A 38 -21.80 -7.71 -29.79
CA ASP A 38 -22.50 -8.94 -30.17
C ASP A 38 -23.82 -9.11 -29.42
N ALA A 39 -24.03 -8.31 -28.37
CA ALA A 39 -25.27 -8.31 -27.59
C ALA A 39 -26.45 -7.84 -28.48
N PRO A 40 -27.64 -8.44 -28.34
CA PRO A 40 -28.87 -7.96 -29.00
C PRO A 40 -29.11 -6.47 -28.71
N GLU A 41 -29.70 -5.74 -29.67
CA GLU A 41 -29.96 -4.31 -29.50
C GLU A 41 -30.94 -4.03 -28.35
N GLU A 42 -31.90 -4.93 -28.13
CA GLU A 42 -32.84 -4.86 -27.00
C GLU A 42 -32.21 -5.15 -25.62
N GLU A 43 -30.97 -5.64 -25.56
CA GLU A 43 -30.33 -5.95 -24.29
C GLU A 43 -29.80 -4.68 -23.61
N GLU A 44 -30.51 -4.25 -22.56
CA GLU A 44 -30.13 -3.08 -21.76
C GLU A 44 -28.82 -3.31 -20.97
N ASN A 45 -28.57 -4.55 -20.50
CA ASN A 45 -27.39 -4.88 -19.72
C ASN A 45 -26.43 -5.82 -20.48
N LYS A 46 -25.61 -5.19 -21.33
CA LYS A 46 -24.61 -5.89 -22.14
C LYS A 46 -23.59 -6.68 -21.31
N GLU A 47 -23.24 -6.20 -20.12
CA GLU A 47 -22.33 -6.91 -19.20
C GLU A 47 -22.94 -8.24 -18.75
N ARG A 48 -24.17 -8.20 -18.25
CA ARG A 48 -24.93 -9.40 -17.87
C ARG A 48 -25.04 -10.37 -19.03
N TRP A 49 -25.36 -9.88 -20.23
CA TRP A 49 -25.48 -10.73 -21.42
C TRP A 49 -24.17 -11.44 -21.77
N MET A 50 -23.04 -10.71 -21.78
CA MET A 50 -21.73 -11.31 -22.07
C MET A 50 -21.35 -12.37 -21.03
N VAL A 51 -21.63 -12.12 -19.75
CA VAL A 51 -21.39 -13.08 -18.68
C VAL A 51 -22.26 -14.32 -18.86
N ASN A 52 -23.58 -14.14 -19.06
CA ASN A 52 -24.50 -15.24 -19.28
C ASN A 52 -24.11 -16.08 -20.50
N LYS A 53 -23.78 -15.42 -21.62
CA LYS A 53 -23.36 -16.12 -22.84
C LYS A 53 -22.08 -16.92 -22.64
N SER A 54 -21.14 -16.37 -21.89
CA SER A 54 -19.90 -17.06 -21.54
C SER A 54 -20.15 -18.27 -20.62
N MET A 55 -21.12 -18.17 -19.70
CA MET A 55 -21.52 -19.29 -18.83
C MET A 55 -22.14 -20.44 -19.64
N GLU A 56 -23.08 -20.14 -20.55
CA GLU A 56 -23.70 -21.12 -21.44
C GLU A 56 -22.65 -21.89 -22.25
N LEU A 57 -21.75 -21.16 -22.92
CA LEU A 57 -20.69 -21.76 -23.73
C LEU A 57 -19.69 -22.56 -22.91
N ALA A 58 -19.39 -22.12 -21.69
CA ALA A 58 -18.48 -22.83 -20.80
C ALA A 58 -19.06 -24.15 -20.29
N LEU A 59 -20.37 -24.20 -19.99
CA LEU A 59 -21.07 -25.44 -19.65
C LEU A 59 -21.06 -26.41 -20.83
N GLU A 60 -21.42 -25.94 -22.02
CA GLU A 60 -21.36 -26.75 -23.24
C GLU A 60 -19.95 -27.27 -23.53
N ALA A 61 -18.92 -26.43 -23.33
CA ALA A 61 -17.53 -26.81 -23.50
C ALA A 61 -17.08 -27.85 -22.48
N ALA A 62 -17.48 -27.71 -21.22
CA ALA A 62 -17.17 -28.69 -20.18
C ALA A 62 -17.78 -30.07 -20.51
N ASP A 63 -19.06 -30.10 -20.89
CA ASP A 63 -19.74 -31.34 -21.27
C ASP A 63 -19.12 -31.98 -22.51
N HIS A 64 -18.78 -31.18 -23.52
CA HIS A 64 -18.09 -31.67 -24.71
C HIS A 64 -16.71 -32.25 -24.37
N VAL A 65 -15.91 -31.57 -23.55
CA VAL A 65 -14.59 -32.05 -23.16
C VAL A 65 -14.68 -33.35 -22.34
N ASN A 66 -15.72 -33.48 -21.51
CA ASN A 66 -15.97 -34.68 -20.70
C ASN A 66 -16.21 -35.94 -21.55
N THR A 67 -16.66 -35.83 -22.81
CA THR A 67 -16.84 -37.00 -23.68
C THR A 67 -15.54 -37.68 -24.07
N PHE A 68 -14.39 -37.01 -23.91
CA PHE A 68 -13.07 -37.55 -24.26
C PHE A 68 -12.34 -38.21 -23.09
N PHE A 69 -12.89 -38.16 -21.88
CA PHE A 69 -12.24 -38.68 -20.67
C PHE A 69 -12.97 -39.89 -20.10
N ILE A 70 -12.21 -40.80 -19.50
CA ILE A 70 -12.77 -41.94 -18.76
C ILE A 70 -13.28 -41.49 -17.39
N LYS A 71 -14.41 -42.05 -16.94
CA LYS A 71 -14.90 -41.83 -15.58
C LYS A 71 -13.85 -42.32 -14.56
N PRO A 72 -13.63 -41.63 -13.42
CA PRO A 72 -14.39 -40.48 -12.89
C PRO A 72 -13.80 -39.10 -13.24
N ILE A 73 -12.92 -38.99 -14.23
CA ILE A 73 -12.33 -37.71 -14.63
C ILE A 73 -13.43 -36.82 -15.22
N LYS A 74 -13.62 -35.63 -14.63
CA LYS A 74 -14.63 -34.67 -15.04
C LYS A 74 -14.08 -33.24 -14.95
N LEU A 75 -14.25 -32.49 -16.03
CA LEU A 75 -14.11 -31.06 -16.10
C LEU A 75 -15.47 -30.41 -15.76
N GLU A 76 -15.44 -29.42 -14.88
CA GLU A 76 -16.65 -28.68 -14.49
C GLU A 76 -16.44 -27.19 -14.76
N PHE A 77 -17.51 -26.53 -15.21
CA PHE A 77 -17.56 -25.07 -15.21
C PHE A 77 -17.61 -24.58 -13.76
N GLU A 78 -16.76 -23.61 -13.43
CA GLU A 78 -16.69 -23.06 -12.07
C GLU A 78 -17.17 -21.61 -12.01
N LYS A 79 -16.73 -20.75 -12.95
CA LYS A 79 -16.94 -19.29 -12.88
C LYS A 79 -16.59 -18.59 -14.19
N VAL A 80 -17.14 -17.39 -14.37
CA VAL A 80 -16.71 -16.41 -15.39
C VAL A 80 -15.96 -15.26 -14.73
N TYR A 81 -14.94 -14.73 -15.41
CA TYR A 81 -14.26 -13.50 -15.02
C TYR A 81 -14.59 -12.38 -16.00
N TYR A 82 -15.15 -11.29 -15.52
CA TYR A 82 -15.39 -10.08 -16.32
C TYR A 82 -15.44 -8.82 -15.44
N PRO A 83 -14.54 -7.83 -15.59
CA PRO A 83 -13.34 -7.87 -16.41
C PRO A 83 -12.29 -8.82 -15.86
N TYR A 84 -11.34 -9.18 -16.73
CA TYR A 84 -10.19 -10.01 -16.41
C TYR A 84 -8.89 -9.27 -16.74
N LEU A 85 -7.99 -9.14 -15.76
CA LEU A 85 -6.67 -8.53 -15.91
C LEU A 85 -5.58 -9.57 -15.59
N LEU A 86 -4.98 -10.13 -16.64
CA LEU A 86 -3.82 -11.00 -16.54
C LEU A 86 -2.55 -10.18 -16.67
N MET A 87 -1.75 -10.15 -15.60
CA MET A 87 -0.47 -9.45 -15.60
C MET A 87 0.69 -10.38 -15.90
N ASN A 88 0.72 -11.56 -15.28
CA ASN A 88 1.80 -12.53 -15.40
C ASN A 88 1.31 -13.92 -14.98
N LYS A 89 2.15 -14.95 -15.19
CA LYS A 89 1.88 -16.29 -14.66
C LYS A 89 1.64 -16.22 -13.15
N LYS A 90 0.54 -16.81 -12.68
CA LYS A 90 0.09 -16.79 -11.28
C LYS A 90 -0.17 -15.38 -10.70
N ARG A 91 -0.36 -14.37 -11.55
CA ARG A 91 -0.63 -12.98 -11.16
C ARG A 91 -1.73 -12.38 -12.02
N TYR A 92 -2.97 -12.42 -11.51
CA TYR A 92 -4.14 -11.89 -12.19
C TYR A 92 -5.19 -11.39 -11.20
N ALA A 93 -6.01 -10.43 -11.64
CA ALA A 93 -7.14 -9.91 -10.90
C ALA A 93 -8.37 -9.83 -11.81
N ALA A 94 -9.54 -10.06 -11.25
CA ALA A 94 -10.80 -10.01 -11.98
C ALA A 94 -12.00 -9.86 -11.06
N LEU A 95 -13.14 -9.46 -11.61
CA LEU A 95 -14.42 -9.67 -10.93
C LEU A 95 -14.93 -11.07 -11.26
N LEU A 96 -15.25 -11.83 -10.22
CA LEU A 96 -15.70 -13.22 -10.29
C LEU A 96 -17.22 -13.28 -10.35
N TRP A 97 -17.74 -14.05 -11.29
CA TRP A 97 -19.17 -14.26 -11.50
C TRP A 97 -19.51 -15.75 -11.46
N THR A 98 -20.35 -16.14 -10.51
CA THR A 98 -20.99 -17.47 -10.45
C THR A 98 -22.42 -17.47 -11.00
N ASN A 99 -23.03 -16.29 -11.10
CA ASN A 99 -24.31 -16.02 -11.75
C ASN A 99 -24.18 -14.78 -12.65
N PRO A 100 -25.07 -14.59 -13.65
CA PRO A 100 -24.93 -13.47 -14.59
C PRO A 100 -25.43 -12.12 -14.05
N ASP A 101 -26.19 -12.09 -12.95
CA ASP A 101 -26.87 -10.88 -12.50
C ASP A 101 -25.94 -9.95 -11.70
N LYS A 102 -25.01 -10.51 -10.92
CA LYS A 102 -24.06 -9.73 -10.13
C LYS A 102 -22.76 -10.49 -9.85
N PHE A 103 -21.63 -9.79 -9.94
CA PHE A 103 -20.34 -10.33 -9.50
C PHE A 103 -20.31 -10.59 -7.99
N ASP A 104 -19.63 -11.66 -7.60
CA ASP A 104 -19.52 -12.09 -6.21
C ASP A 104 -18.48 -11.27 -5.45
N LYS A 105 -17.26 -11.17 -6.02
CA LYS A 105 -16.13 -10.45 -5.44
C LYS A 105 -15.02 -10.20 -6.46
N MET A 106 -14.10 -9.30 -6.11
CA MET A 106 -12.82 -9.19 -6.80
C MET A 106 -11.90 -10.33 -6.35
N ASP A 107 -11.45 -11.14 -7.30
CA ASP A 107 -10.52 -12.24 -7.06
C ASP A 107 -9.11 -11.81 -7.48
N CYS A 108 -8.17 -11.84 -6.54
CA CYS A 108 -6.78 -11.42 -6.72
C CYS A 108 -5.86 -12.60 -6.44
N LYS A 109 -5.17 -13.11 -7.47
CA LYS A 109 -4.23 -14.23 -7.31
C LYS A 109 -2.79 -13.75 -7.44
N GLY A 110 -1.97 -14.03 -6.43
CA GLY A 110 -0.53 -13.76 -6.43
C GLY A 110 -0.13 -12.27 -6.50
N ILE A 111 -1.08 -11.35 -6.30
CA ILE A 111 -0.86 -9.90 -6.30
C ILE A 111 -0.45 -9.44 -4.90
N GLU A 112 0.21 -8.29 -4.82
CA GLU A 112 0.70 -7.70 -3.58
C GLU A 112 -0.39 -7.52 -2.50
N THR A 113 -1.66 -7.37 -2.88
CA THR A 113 -2.82 -7.23 -1.96
C THR A 113 -3.04 -8.44 -1.06
N VAL A 114 -2.73 -9.65 -1.55
CA VAL A 114 -2.87 -10.92 -0.78
C VAL A 114 -1.54 -11.38 -0.17
N ARG A 115 -0.47 -10.60 -0.37
CA ARG A 115 0.87 -10.89 0.13
C ARG A 115 1.16 -10.12 1.41
N ARG A 116 1.72 -10.82 2.42
CA ARG A 116 1.98 -10.26 3.76
C ARG A 116 3.37 -9.64 3.93
N ASP A 117 4.23 -9.75 2.92
CA ASP A 117 5.62 -9.28 2.94
C ASP A 117 5.79 -7.84 2.41
N ASN A 118 4.72 -7.18 1.97
CA ASN A 118 4.72 -5.79 1.53
C ASN A 118 4.20 -4.86 2.64
N CYS A 119 4.62 -3.60 2.62
CA CYS A 119 4.03 -2.60 3.50
C CYS A 119 2.56 -2.34 3.18
N ALA A 120 1.82 -1.76 4.13
CA ALA A 120 0.40 -1.48 3.95
C ALA A 120 0.14 -0.50 2.79
N LEU A 121 1.02 0.49 2.58
CA LEU A 121 0.94 1.42 1.46
C LEU A 121 0.83 0.71 0.11
N VAL A 122 1.70 -0.26 -0.17
CA VAL A 122 1.67 -1.00 -1.46
C VAL A 122 0.34 -1.73 -1.62
N ARG A 123 -0.16 -2.38 -0.56
CA ARG A 123 -1.43 -3.11 -0.60
C ARG A 123 -2.60 -2.16 -0.89
N THR A 124 -2.66 -1.04 -0.20
CA THR A 124 -3.70 -0.01 -0.38
C THR A 124 -3.66 0.59 -1.78
N VAL A 125 -2.46 0.90 -2.29
CA VAL A 125 -2.29 1.47 -3.64
C VAL A 125 -2.79 0.51 -4.70
N ILE A 126 -2.32 -0.75 -4.67
CA ILE A 126 -2.68 -1.74 -5.67
C ILE A 126 -4.17 -2.12 -5.59
N ASP A 127 -4.73 -2.28 -4.38
CA ASP A 127 -6.16 -2.55 -4.20
C ASP A 127 -7.03 -1.40 -4.75
N THR A 128 -6.66 -0.15 -4.45
CA THR A 128 -7.39 1.02 -4.94
C THR A 128 -7.31 1.13 -6.46
N CYS A 129 -6.13 0.90 -7.05
CA CYS A 129 -5.98 0.88 -8.51
C CYS A 129 -6.81 -0.24 -9.14
N LEU A 130 -6.77 -1.45 -8.60
CA LEU A 130 -7.55 -2.58 -9.10
C LEU A 130 -9.06 -2.31 -9.04
N LYS A 131 -9.56 -1.75 -7.94
CA LYS A 131 -10.98 -1.36 -7.83
C LYS A 131 -11.34 -0.30 -8.86
N THR A 132 -10.49 0.70 -9.06
CA THR A 132 -10.71 1.78 -10.03
C THR A 132 -10.71 1.25 -11.47
N ILE A 133 -9.77 0.36 -11.80
CA ILE A 133 -9.66 -0.24 -13.13
C ILE A 133 -10.79 -1.24 -13.41
N LEU A 134 -11.06 -2.17 -12.48
CA LEU A 134 -11.97 -3.30 -12.71
C LEU A 134 -13.43 -2.95 -12.43
N MET A 135 -13.70 -2.09 -11.45
CA MET A 135 -15.09 -1.73 -11.08
C MET A 135 -15.54 -0.43 -11.74
N LYS A 136 -14.72 0.63 -11.67
CA LYS A 136 -15.08 1.93 -12.28
C LYS A 136 -14.74 2.03 -13.76
N ARG A 137 -13.92 1.11 -14.29
CA ARG A 137 -13.42 1.12 -15.67
C ARG A 137 -12.63 2.39 -16.03
N ASP A 138 -11.99 3.02 -15.04
CA ASP A 138 -11.22 4.25 -15.24
C ASP A 138 -9.73 4.03 -14.98
N THR A 139 -8.99 3.85 -16.07
CA THR A 139 -7.53 3.67 -16.02
C THR A 139 -6.77 4.98 -15.80
N LYS A 140 -7.38 6.12 -16.14
CA LYS A 140 -6.79 7.45 -15.98
C LYS A 140 -6.88 7.90 -14.52
N GLU A 141 -8.03 7.71 -13.88
CA GLU A 141 -8.21 7.96 -12.45
C GLU A 141 -7.21 7.13 -11.62
N ALA A 142 -7.02 5.86 -11.97
CA ALA A 142 -6.04 5.00 -11.32
C ALA A 142 -4.60 5.52 -11.48
N ALA A 143 -4.23 5.96 -12.69
CA ALA A 143 -2.92 6.54 -12.97
C ALA A 143 -2.66 7.84 -12.18
N GLU A 144 -3.64 8.74 -12.13
CA GLU A 144 -3.54 10.00 -11.37
C GLU A 144 -3.47 9.74 -9.86
N TYR A 145 -4.23 8.77 -9.35
CA TYR A 145 -4.14 8.33 -7.96
C TYR A 145 -2.71 7.87 -7.61
N VAL A 146 -2.08 7.05 -8.46
CA VAL A 146 -0.68 6.62 -8.27
C VAL A 146 0.27 7.81 -8.20
N LYS A 147 0.15 8.78 -9.12
CA LYS A 147 1.00 9.98 -9.12
C LYS A 147 0.84 10.79 -7.83
N GLY A 148 -0.40 10.91 -7.34
CA GLY A 148 -0.70 11.57 -6.06
C GLY A 148 -0.02 10.88 -4.88
N VAL A 149 -0.09 9.55 -4.80
CA VAL A 149 0.56 8.79 -3.73
C VAL A 149 2.08 8.92 -3.79
N ILE A 150 2.69 8.87 -4.98
CA ILE A 150 4.13 9.05 -5.14
C ILE A 150 4.56 10.44 -4.67
N LYS A 151 3.80 11.48 -5.03
CA LYS A 151 4.04 12.85 -4.54
C LYS A 151 3.99 12.92 -3.02
N ASP A 152 2.97 12.35 -2.40
CA ASP A 152 2.82 12.38 -0.94
C ASP A 152 3.92 11.58 -0.23
N LEU A 153 4.37 10.47 -0.82
CA LEU A 153 5.52 9.71 -0.33
C LEU A 153 6.81 10.55 -0.36
N LEU A 154 7.14 11.17 -1.50
CA LEU A 154 8.33 11.99 -1.67
C LEU A 154 8.31 13.27 -0.81
N MET A 155 7.12 13.72 -0.42
CA MET A 155 6.91 14.87 0.47
C MET A 155 6.86 14.52 1.96
N ASN A 156 7.14 13.26 2.34
CA ASN A 156 7.03 12.73 3.73
C ASN A 156 5.64 12.93 4.35
N LYS A 157 4.58 12.84 3.54
CA LYS A 157 3.19 12.97 4.00
C LYS A 157 2.53 11.62 4.30
N ILE A 158 3.16 10.51 3.93
CA ILE A 158 2.68 9.17 4.24
C ILE A 158 3.01 8.84 5.70
N ASP A 159 2.01 8.33 6.41
CA ASP A 159 2.18 7.90 7.79
C ASP A 159 3.14 6.70 7.87
N ILE A 160 4.03 6.69 8.87
CA ILE A 160 4.98 5.61 9.07
C ILE A 160 4.30 4.24 9.23
N SER A 161 3.09 4.18 9.80
CA SER A 161 2.33 2.94 9.95
C SER A 161 2.00 2.28 8.61
N GLU A 162 1.86 3.07 7.53
CA GLU A 162 1.64 2.57 6.18
C GLU A 162 2.93 1.99 5.56
N LEU A 163 4.10 2.35 6.10
CA LEU A 163 5.42 1.98 5.61
C LEU A 163 6.01 0.76 6.34
N ILE A 164 5.36 0.26 7.38
CA ILE A 164 5.84 -0.90 8.15
C ILE A 164 5.79 -2.15 7.29
N VAL A 165 6.92 -2.84 7.20
CA VAL A 165 7.06 -4.17 6.61
C VAL A 165 7.21 -5.17 7.75
N THR A 166 6.58 -6.33 7.63
CA THR A 166 6.62 -7.34 8.69
C THR A 166 7.03 -8.71 8.13
N LYS A 167 8.07 -9.32 8.70
CA LYS A 167 8.57 -10.63 8.27
C LYS A 167 8.78 -11.59 9.45
N ALA A 168 8.42 -12.86 9.26
CA ALA A 168 8.59 -13.88 10.29
C ALA A 168 10.07 -14.25 10.45
N LEU A 169 10.52 -14.32 11.71
CA LEU A 169 11.88 -14.67 12.10
C LEU A 169 11.99 -16.18 12.28
N HIS A 170 12.52 -16.87 11.28
CA HIS A 170 12.69 -18.32 11.31
C HIS A 170 14.12 -18.76 11.64
N LYS A 171 15.08 -17.85 11.61
CA LYS A 171 16.51 -18.13 11.77
C LYS A 171 17.17 -17.03 12.56
N THR A 172 18.15 -17.40 13.38
CA THR A 172 19.06 -16.44 14.00
C THR A 172 20.07 -15.92 12.98
N ILE A 173 20.85 -14.90 13.36
CA ILE A 173 21.92 -14.38 12.51
C ILE A 173 22.98 -15.44 12.20
N ASP A 174 23.30 -16.31 13.17
CA ASP A 174 24.30 -17.37 13.04
C ASP A 174 23.85 -18.48 12.07
N GLU A 175 22.54 -18.72 11.97
CA GLU A 175 21.94 -19.72 11.07
C GLU A 175 21.65 -19.17 9.66
N ALA A 176 21.64 -17.85 9.51
CA ALA A 176 21.27 -17.20 8.27
C ALA A 176 22.46 -17.16 7.30
N LYS A 177 22.39 -17.97 6.24
CA LYS A 177 23.39 -17.95 5.13
C LYS A 177 23.54 -16.57 4.48
N ASN A 178 22.49 -15.75 4.48
CA ASN A 178 22.48 -14.41 3.92
C ASN A 178 21.80 -13.43 4.89
N PRO A 179 22.40 -12.27 5.16
CA PRO A 179 21.82 -11.26 6.04
C PRO A 179 20.58 -10.65 5.40
N THR A 180 19.47 -10.65 6.15
CA THR A 180 18.21 -10.04 5.73
C THR A 180 17.78 -9.01 6.76
N ALA A 181 17.04 -7.98 6.32
CA ALA A 181 16.63 -6.84 7.14
C ALA A 181 16.10 -7.23 8.53
N HIS A 182 15.06 -8.06 8.57
CA HIS A 182 14.46 -8.53 9.83
C HIS A 182 15.40 -9.33 10.76
N VAL A 183 16.35 -10.11 10.21
CA VAL A 183 17.30 -10.90 11.03
C VAL A 183 18.35 -9.96 11.64
N ILE A 184 18.91 -9.06 10.85
CA ILE A 184 19.86 -8.05 11.33
C ILE A 184 19.20 -7.13 12.36
N LEU A 185 17.96 -6.71 12.11
CA LEU A 185 17.23 -5.89 13.06
C LEU A 185 16.93 -6.64 14.37
N ALA A 186 16.51 -7.91 14.31
CA ALA A 186 16.27 -8.69 15.52
C ALA A 186 17.52 -8.77 16.41
N GLN A 187 18.70 -8.99 15.79
CA GLN A 187 19.98 -8.97 16.49
C GLN A 187 20.29 -7.58 17.09
N LYS A 188 20.11 -6.51 16.30
CA LYS A 188 20.29 -5.13 16.75
C LYS A 188 19.37 -4.76 17.92
N MET A 189 18.12 -5.24 17.90
CA MET A 189 17.16 -5.06 19.00
C MET A 189 17.62 -5.81 20.25
N LYS A 190 18.13 -7.04 20.09
CA LYS A 190 18.68 -7.85 21.20
C LYS A 190 19.91 -7.21 21.85
N GLU A 191 20.79 -6.63 21.05
CA GLU A 191 21.96 -5.88 21.56
C GLU A 191 21.56 -4.60 22.29
N ARG A 192 20.46 -3.96 21.87
CA ARG A 192 19.94 -2.74 22.47
C ARG A 192 19.20 -3.03 23.79
N ASP A 193 18.30 -4.01 23.78
CA ASP A 193 17.56 -4.48 24.95
C ASP A 193 17.05 -5.92 24.72
N PRO A 194 17.64 -6.92 25.41
CA PRO A 194 17.24 -8.31 25.29
C PRO A 194 15.77 -8.59 25.65
N ASN A 195 15.13 -7.76 26.50
CA ASN A 195 13.77 -8.01 26.99
C ASN A 195 12.68 -7.65 25.96
N THR A 196 12.99 -6.80 24.99
CA THR A 196 12.05 -6.34 23.96
C THR A 196 12.36 -6.92 22.57
N ALA A 197 13.39 -7.76 22.49
CA ALA A 197 13.86 -8.39 21.27
C ALA A 197 12.89 -9.50 20.78
N PRO A 198 12.63 -9.60 19.47
CA PRO A 198 11.83 -10.69 18.90
C PRO A 198 12.51 -12.06 19.09
N VAL A 199 11.71 -13.11 19.30
CA VAL A 199 12.18 -14.50 19.36
C VAL A 199 11.87 -15.27 18.07
N LEU A 200 12.42 -16.48 17.94
CA LEU A 200 12.13 -17.36 16.81
C LEU A 200 10.64 -17.67 16.73
N GLY A 201 10.05 -17.53 15.54
CA GLY A 201 8.61 -17.63 15.31
C GLY A 201 7.90 -16.28 15.28
N ASP A 202 8.46 -15.25 15.90
CA ASP A 202 7.85 -13.92 15.92
C ASP A 202 7.88 -13.25 14.54
N ARG A 203 6.96 -12.31 14.37
CA ARG A 203 6.99 -11.37 13.26
C ARG A 203 7.73 -10.10 13.68
N VAL A 204 8.78 -9.76 12.92
CA VAL A 204 9.59 -8.56 13.14
C VAL A 204 9.07 -7.44 12.23
N PRO A 205 8.46 -6.38 12.78
CA PRO A 205 8.10 -5.19 12.04
C PRO A 205 9.30 -4.26 11.91
N TYR A 206 9.45 -3.64 10.74
CA TYR A 206 10.53 -2.70 10.47
C TYR A 206 10.16 -1.69 9.39
N VAL A 207 10.88 -0.58 9.38
CA VAL A 207 10.86 0.41 8.30
C VAL A 207 12.27 0.64 7.78
N PHE A 208 12.38 1.19 6.57
CA PHE A 208 13.67 1.56 5.99
C PHE A 208 13.99 3.03 6.27
N VAL A 209 15.07 3.29 7.01
CA VAL A 209 15.60 4.62 7.29
C VAL A 209 16.70 5.00 6.31
N LYS A 210 16.98 6.30 6.15
CA LYS A 210 18.11 6.75 5.33
C LYS A 210 19.42 6.25 5.93
N GLY A 211 20.17 5.49 5.14
CA GLY A 211 21.53 5.07 5.44
C GLY A 211 22.58 5.95 4.76
N VAL A 212 23.84 5.59 4.96
CA VAL A 212 24.95 6.14 4.17
C VAL A 212 24.81 5.76 2.70
N LYS A 213 25.41 6.54 1.79
CA LYS A 213 25.36 6.25 0.35
C LYS A 213 25.94 4.86 0.08
N GLY A 214 25.17 4.01 -0.59
CA GLY A 214 25.56 2.63 -0.88
C GLY A 214 25.24 1.61 0.22
N ALA A 215 24.65 2.03 1.35
CA ALA A 215 24.22 1.11 2.40
C ALA A 215 23.21 0.09 1.86
N LYS A 216 23.41 -1.18 2.24
CA LYS A 216 22.54 -2.26 1.80
C LYS A 216 21.20 -2.19 2.53
N SER A 217 20.14 -2.72 1.92
CA SER A 217 18.79 -2.65 2.49
C SER A 217 18.70 -3.25 3.90
N TYR A 218 19.47 -4.30 4.20
CA TYR A 218 19.46 -4.91 5.53
C TYR A 218 20.12 -4.04 6.62
N GLU A 219 20.95 -3.06 6.26
CA GLU A 219 21.60 -2.12 7.18
C GLU A 219 20.70 -0.92 7.50
N LYS A 220 19.71 -0.68 6.63
CA LYS A 220 18.77 0.43 6.69
C LYS A 220 17.47 0.09 7.44
N ALA A 221 17.30 -1.14 7.89
CA ALA A 221 16.11 -1.56 8.62
C ALA A 221 16.17 -1.12 10.09
N GLU A 222 15.08 -0.56 10.61
CA GLU A 222 14.98 -0.15 12.01
C GLU A 222 13.57 -0.39 12.57
N ASP A 223 13.49 -0.55 13.89
CA ASP A 223 12.24 -0.69 14.61
C ASP A 223 11.41 0.61 14.52
N PRO A 224 10.11 0.55 14.17
CA PRO A 224 9.30 1.75 13.98
C PRO A 224 9.17 2.62 15.24
N LEU A 225 9.20 2.04 16.44
CA LEU A 225 9.17 2.84 17.68
C LEU A 225 10.49 3.58 17.87
N PHE A 226 11.62 2.91 17.66
CA PHE A 226 12.93 3.56 17.70
C PHE A 226 13.04 4.71 16.69
N VAL A 227 12.51 4.53 15.48
CA VAL A 227 12.43 5.59 14.46
C VAL A 227 11.62 6.79 14.96
N LEU A 228 10.45 6.55 15.55
CA LEU A 228 9.60 7.60 16.10
C LEU A 228 10.26 8.34 17.27
N GLU A 229 10.96 7.63 18.15
CA GLU A 229 11.61 8.23 19.32
C GLU A 229 12.82 9.07 18.94
N ASN A 230 13.61 8.62 17.96
CA ASN A 230 14.86 9.25 17.57
C ASN A 230 14.75 10.17 16.34
N ASN A 231 13.54 10.33 15.77
CA ASN A 231 13.28 11.08 14.53
C ASN A 231 14.16 10.65 13.37
N LEU A 232 14.32 9.34 13.17
CA LEU A 232 15.15 8.86 12.07
C LEU A 232 14.45 9.12 10.73
N PRO A 233 15.12 9.73 9.74
CA PRO A 233 14.52 10.03 8.46
C PRO A 233 14.26 8.74 7.68
N ILE A 234 13.07 8.64 7.07
CA ILE A 234 12.66 7.49 6.25
C ILE A 234 13.36 7.55 4.88
N ASP A 235 13.77 6.39 4.37
CA ASP A 235 14.29 6.23 3.02
C ASP A 235 13.14 6.09 2.00
N VAL A 236 12.51 7.22 1.67
CA VAL A 236 11.38 7.27 0.72
C VAL A 236 11.74 6.71 -0.66
N ASN A 237 13.01 6.81 -1.08
CA ASN A 237 13.47 6.27 -2.36
C ASN A 237 13.45 4.74 -2.34
N HIS A 238 13.82 4.11 -1.22
CA HIS A 238 13.70 2.66 -1.08
C HIS A 238 12.24 2.20 -1.26
N TYR A 239 11.27 2.91 -0.68
CA TYR A 239 9.86 2.57 -0.86
C TYR A 239 9.38 2.79 -2.31
N LEU A 240 9.77 3.91 -2.93
CA LEU A 240 9.42 4.15 -4.33
C LEU A 240 9.99 3.07 -5.24
N GLU A 241 11.31 2.86 -5.21
CA GLU A 241 12.02 1.99 -6.15
C GLU A 241 11.81 0.50 -5.88
N GLN A 242 11.86 0.07 -4.61
CA GLN A 242 11.89 -1.35 -4.25
C GLN A 242 10.53 -1.90 -3.88
N GLN A 243 9.58 -1.06 -3.43
CA GLN A 243 8.26 -1.51 -2.99
C GLN A 243 7.16 -1.16 -3.99
N LEU A 244 7.12 0.07 -4.53
CA LEU A 244 6.02 0.56 -5.37
C LEU A 244 6.24 0.35 -6.87
N THR A 245 7.45 0.59 -7.39
CA THR A 245 7.75 0.55 -8.82
C THR A 245 7.32 -0.76 -9.50
N ASN A 246 7.78 -1.91 -8.99
CA ASN A 246 7.53 -3.19 -9.66
C ASN A 246 6.03 -3.57 -9.67
N PRO A 247 5.28 -3.44 -8.55
CA PRO A 247 3.84 -3.69 -8.56
C PRO A 247 3.06 -2.74 -9.48
N ILE A 248 3.38 -1.44 -9.47
CA ILE A 248 2.70 -0.44 -10.31
C ILE A 248 2.96 -0.71 -11.78
N VAL A 249 4.23 -0.88 -12.17
CA VAL A 249 4.60 -1.12 -13.58
C VAL A 249 3.88 -2.36 -14.10
N ARG A 250 3.92 -3.45 -13.34
CA ARG A 250 3.25 -4.70 -13.71
C ARG A 250 1.73 -4.55 -13.84
N LEU A 251 1.11 -3.75 -12.97
CA LEU A 251 -0.34 -3.53 -13.00
C LEU A 251 -0.77 -2.77 -14.27
N PHE A 252 0.02 -1.78 -14.67
CA PHE A 252 -0.31 -0.90 -15.80
C PHE A 252 0.26 -1.36 -17.15
N GLU A 253 1.21 -2.30 -17.16
CA GLU A 253 1.82 -2.84 -18.39
C GLU A 253 0.80 -3.41 -19.39
N PRO A 254 -0.25 -4.15 -18.98
CA PRO A 254 -1.30 -4.59 -19.93
C PRO A 254 -2.26 -3.47 -20.38
N ILE A 255 -2.18 -2.28 -19.76
CA ILE A 255 -3.17 -1.20 -19.91
C ILE A 255 -2.60 -0.03 -20.74
N MET A 256 -1.30 0.22 -20.65
CA MET A 256 -0.62 1.32 -21.34
C MET A 256 0.80 0.94 -21.76
N ASP A 257 1.28 1.51 -22.86
CA ASP A 257 2.57 1.16 -23.46
C ASP A 257 3.80 1.52 -22.59
N LYS A 258 3.69 2.59 -21.78
CA LYS A 258 4.83 3.15 -21.02
C LYS A 258 4.51 3.40 -19.55
N PRO A 259 4.23 2.35 -18.75
CA PRO A 259 3.85 2.48 -17.35
C PRO A 259 4.93 3.13 -16.47
N GLN A 260 6.21 3.10 -16.89
CA GLN A 260 7.31 3.76 -16.18
C GLN A 260 7.15 5.28 -16.11
N GLN A 261 6.37 5.89 -17.01
CA GLN A 261 6.06 7.32 -16.97
C GLN A 261 5.23 7.71 -15.73
N LEU A 262 4.58 6.76 -15.05
CA LEU A 262 3.88 7.04 -13.79
C LEU A 262 4.87 7.32 -12.64
N LEU A 263 6.11 6.85 -12.76
CA LEU A 263 7.14 6.94 -11.72
C LEU A 263 8.02 8.19 -11.83
N SER A 264 7.83 8.99 -12.88
CA SER A 264 8.63 10.19 -13.12
C SER A 264 7.77 11.30 -13.70
N GLY A 265 8.04 12.56 -13.35
CA GLY A 265 7.27 13.69 -13.86
C GLY A 265 7.29 14.87 -12.90
N GLU A 266 6.36 15.81 -13.09
CA GLU A 266 6.27 16.98 -12.20
C GLU A 266 5.95 16.60 -10.76
N HIS A 267 5.16 15.55 -10.56
CA HIS A 267 4.79 15.01 -9.25
C HIS A 267 5.97 14.43 -8.46
N THR A 268 7.11 14.17 -9.11
CA THR A 268 8.33 13.65 -8.47
C THR A 268 9.45 14.67 -8.30
N ARG A 269 9.27 15.91 -8.77
CA ARG A 269 10.32 16.96 -8.73
C ARG A 269 10.50 17.56 -7.34
N GLN A 270 9.47 17.54 -6.51
CA GLN A 270 9.52 18.06 -5.15
C GLN A 270 9.78 16.92 -4.18
N ILE A 271 10.94 16.97 -3.51
CA ILE A 271 11.34 15.98 -2.52
C ILE A 271 11.61 16.70 -1.20
N SER A 272 10.90 16.30 -0.16
CA SER A 272 11.16 16.77 1.20
C SER A 272 12.27 15.94 1.80
N VAL A 273 13.42 16.55 2.10
CA VAL A 273 14.53 15.87 2.75
C VAL A 273 14.45 16.15 4.25
N ALA A 274 13.97 15.15 5.01
CA ALA A 274 14.10 15.18 6.46
C ALA A 274 15.57 15.05 6.86
N THR A 275 16.05 15.98 7.69
CA THR A 275 17.38 15.93 8.32
C THR A 275 17.27 15.18 9.64
N PRO A 276 18.15 14.21 9.92
CA PRO A 276 18.14 13.52 11.21
C PRO A 276 18.35 14.52 12.36
N THR A 277 17.61 14.38 13.45
CA THR A 277 17.78 15.26 14.64
C THR A 277 18.85 14.76 15.61
N THR A 278 19.35 13.55 15.41
CA THR A 278 20.29 12.86 16.29
C THR A 278 21.51 12.38 15.50
N GLY A 279 22.70 12.49 16.08
CA GLY A 279 23.96 12.09 15.44
C GLY A 279 25.15 12.98 15.86
N GLY A 280 26.38 12.47 15.69
CA GLY A 280 27.60 13.15 16.12
C GLY A 280 27.76 14.56 15.54
N LEU A 281 27.42 14.74 14.26
CA LEU A 281 27.48 16.05 13.58
C LEU A 281 26.35 16.99 14.04
N MET A 282 25.15 16.46 14.32
CA MET A 282 23.98 17.26 14.74
C MET A 282 24.15 17.86 16.14
N LYS A 283 25.04 17.31 16.98
CA LYS A 283 25.38 17.88 18.30
C LYS A 283 26.02 19.27 18.21
N PHE A 284 26.58 19.64 17.06
CA PHE A 284 27.24 20.93 16.84
C PHE A 284 26.37 21.91 16.04
N VAL A 285 25.15 21.52 15.64
CA VAL A 285 24.24 22.37 14.87
C VAL A 285 23.47 23.27 15.82
N LYS A 286 23.68 24.59 15.73
CA LYS A 286 22.87 25.58 16.43
C LYS A 286 21.54 25.74 15.71
N SER A 287 20.47 25.19 16.27
CA SER A 287 19.11 25.34 15.72
C SER A 287 18.68 26.81 15.81
N THR A 288 18.49 27.46 14.66
CA THR A 288 17.97 28.82 14.58
C THR A 288 16.46 28.73 14.32
N LEU A 289 15.66 29.42 15.12
CA LEU A 289 14.21 29.47 14.90
C LEU A 289 13.91 30.15 13.56
N THR A 290 12.91 29.65 12.86
CA THR A 290 12.44 30.22 11.60
C THR A 290 11.01 30.73 11.74
N CYS A 291 10.68 31.82 11.07
CA CYS A 291 9.36 32.44 11.07
C CYS A 291 8.30 31.41 10.64
N LEU A 292 7.22 31.29 11.39
CA LEU A 292 6.12 30.37 11.09
C LEU A 292 5.36 30.74 9.80
N GLY A 293 5.36 32.02 9.42
CA GLY A 293 4.75 32.51 8.17
C GLY A 293 5.59 32.24 6.92
N CYS A 294 6.83 32.74 6.87
CA CYS A 294 7.65 32.74 5.65
C CYS A 294 8.93 31.88 5.72
N ARG A 295 9.18 31.17 6.82
CA ARG A 295 10.39 30.34 7.07
C ARG A 295 11.74 31.09 7.10
N THR A 296 11.75 32.42 7.03
CA THR A 296 12.97 33.23 7.22
C THR A 296 13.52 33.03 8.65
N PRO A 297 14.85 32.91 8.85
CA PRO A 297 15.46 32.87 10.17
C PRO A 297 15.04 34.07 11.04
N LEU A 298 14.70 33.81 12.30
CA LEU A 298 14.30 34.82 13.27
C LEU A 298 15.51 35.49 13.93
N LYS A 299 15.37 36.78 14.22
CA LYS A 299 16.36 37.55 14.99
C LYS A 299 16.29 37.18 16.48
N GLU A 300 17.32 37.52 17.24
CA GLU A 300 17.29 37.36 18.70
C GLU A 300 16.09 38.10 19.31
N GLY A 301 15.36 37.43 20.22
CA GLY A 301 14.13 37.94 20.83
C GLY A 301 12.84 37.64 20.05
N GLN A 302 12.91 37.16 18.79
CA GLN A 302 11.73 36.71 18.05
C GLN A 302 11.51 35.20 18.21
N SER A 303 10.32 34.80 18.64
CA SER A 303 9.95 33.40 18.86
C SER A 303 8.97 32.85 17.82
N SER A 304 7.99 33.63 17.35
CA SER A 304 6.88 33.18 16.50
C SER A 304 7.06 33.54 15.01
N VAL A 305 7.13 34.84 14.71
CA VAL A 305 7.11 35.41 13.36
C VAL A 305 8.17 36.51 13.19
N CYS A 306 8.58 36.77 11.95
CA CYS A 306 9.46 37.89 11.62
C CYS A 306 8.68 39.21 11.51
N ASP A 307 9.41 40.33 11.44
CA ASP A 307 8.84 41.68 11.33
C ASP A 307 7.87 41.81 10.15
N HIS A 308 8.16 41.14 9.02
CA HIS A 308 7.32 41.18 7.81
C HIS A 308 6.01 40.38 7.93
N CYS A 309 5.94 39.41 8.83
CA CYS A 309 4.75 38.58 9.03
C CYS A 309 3.97 38.94 10.30
N LYS A 310 4.32 40.06 10.94
CA LYS A 310 3.74 40.49 12.22
C LYS A 310 2.26 40.86 12.09
N ASP A 311 1.89 41.47 10.97
CA ASP A 311 0.50 41.76 10.58
C ASP A 311 -0.38 40.51 10.51
N LYS A 312 0.20 39.37 10.12
CA LYS A 312 -0.48 38.06 9.97
C LYS A 312 -0.33 37.16 11.20
N GLU A 313 0.26 37.64 12.29
CA GLU A 313 0.58 36.81 13.45
C GLU A 313 -0.67 36.14 14.06
N ALA A 314 -1.77 36.89 14.19
CA ALA A 314 -3.02 36.37 14.73
C ALA A 314 -3.59 35.23 13.87
N ASP A 315 -3.53 35.36 12.54
CA ASP A 315 -3.97 34.30 11.62
C ASP A 315 -3.09 33.06 11.66
N ILE A 316 -1.77 33.24 11.77
CA ILE A 316 -0.81 32.13 11.90
C ILE A 316 -1.04 31.42 13.24
N CYS A 317 -1.21 32.16 14.34
CA CYS A 317 -1.54 31.62 15.66
C CYS A 317 -2.85 30.81 15.62
N ARG A 318 -3.91 31.37 15.02
CA ARG A 318 -5.18 30.67 14.83
C ARG A 318 -5.01 29.35 14.08
N LYS A 319 -4.19 29.30 13.02
CA LYS A 319 -3.87 28.06 12.30
C LYS A 319 -3.18 27.03 13.20
N SER A 320 -2.22 27.46 14.02
CA SER A 320 -1.54 26.58 14.98
C SER A 320 -2.50 26.05 16.06
N ILE A 321 -3.44 26.86 16.56
CA ILE A 321 -4.49 26.41 17.49
C ILE A 321 -5.37 25.32 16.84
N VAL A 322 -5.82 25.55 15.61
CA VAL A 322 -6.63 24.56 14.86
C VAL A 322 -5.86 23.26 14.67
N GLU A 323 -4.56 23.33 14.36
CA GLU A 323 -3.70 22.15 14.22
C GLU A 323 -3.59 21.38 15.54
N VAL A 324 -3.31 22.06 16.65
CA VAL A 324 -3.26 21.42 17.98
C VAL A 324 -4.60 20.76 18.32
N ASN A 325 -5.72 21.44 18.11
CA ASN A 325 -7.05 20.86 18.37
C ASN A 325 -7.29 19.59 17.54
N SER A 326 -6.90 19.59 16.26
CA SER A 326 -7.00 18.42 15.39
C SER A 326 -6.14 17.25 15.90
N LYS A 327 -4.88 17.52 16.27
CA LYS A 327 -3.95 16.51 16.82
C LYS A 327 -4.41 15.98 18.18
N GLN A 328 -4.97 16.83 19.03
CA GLN A 328 -5.54 16.46 20.33
C GLN A 328 -6.72 15.49 20.14
N ALA A 329 -7.67 15.82 19.25
CA ALA A 329 -8.81 14.96 18.95
C ALA A 329 -8.36 13.59 18.40
N HIS A 330 -7.36 13.58 17.51
CA HIS A 330 -6.81 12.34 16.97
C HIS A 330 -6.12 11.48 18.03
N PHE A 331 -5.29 12.10 18.88
CA PHE A 331 -4.63 11.43 20.01
C PHE A 331 -5.66 10.80 20.96
N SER A 332 -6.65 11.58 21.40
CA SER A 332 -7.71 11.13 22.30
C SER A 332 -8.49 9.95 21.71
N SER A 333 -8.87 10.03 20.42
CA SER A 333 -9.59 8.95 19.74
C SER A 333 -8.84 7.61 19.77
N LEU A 334 -7.54 7.63 19.46
CA LEU A 334 -6.73 6.41 19.44
C LEU A 334 -6.52 5.82 20.85
N TRP A 335 -6.25 6.65 21.85
CA TRP A 335 -6.01 6.19 23.21
C TRP A 335 -7.28 5.68 23.91
N THR A 336 -8.41 6.35 23.70
CA THR A 336 -9.70 5.85 24.19
C THR A 336 -10.07 4.51 23.54
N GLN A 337 -9.76 4.33 22.24
CA GLN A 337 -9.98 3.03 21.59
C GLN A 337 -9.10 1.93 22.21
N CYS A 338 -7.88 2.23 22.61
CA CYS A 338 -7.04 1.29 23.34
C CYS A 338 -7.62 0.89 24.70
N GLN A 339 -8.16 1.83 25.48
CA GLN A 339 -8.83 1.53 26.76
C GLN A 339 -10.06 0.63 26.56
N ARG A 340 -10.87 0.92 25.53
CA ARG A 340 -12.02 0.07 25.16
C ARG A 340 -11.58 -1.34 24.78
N CYS A 341 -10.49 -1.47 24.01
CA CYS A 341 -9.93 -2.76 23.64
C CYS A 341 -9.39 -3.55 24.84
N GLN A 342 -8.80 -2.86 25.82
CA GLN A 342 -8.31 -3.47 27.07
C GLN A 342 -9.48 -3.89 27.98
N GLY A 343 -10.61 -3.19 27.93
CA GLY A 343 -11.77 -3.42 28.79
C GLY A 343 -11.68 -2.72 30.15
N SER A 344 -10.63 -1.95 30.42
CA SER A 344 -10.45 -1.20 31.67
C SER A 344 -10.25 0.29 31.39
N LEU A 345 -10.94 1.13 32.17
CA LEU A 345 -10.76 2.59 32.16
C LEU A 345 -9.82 3.08 33.27
N HIS A 346 -9.50 2.21 34.24
CA HIS A 346 -8.77 2.57 35.46
C HIS A 346 -7.34 2.01 35.50
N GLN A 347 -7.00 1.12 34.57
CA GLN A 347 -5.67 0.53 34.46
C GLN A 347 -4.91 1.12 33.27
N GLU A 348 -3.58 1.10 33.35
CA GLU A 348 -2.73 1.52 32.25
C GLU A 348 -2.80 0.55 31.07
N VAL A 349 -2.75 1.09 29.85
CA VAL A 349 -2.74 0.30 28.62
C VAL A 349 -1.31 -0.20 28.32
N LEU A 350 -0.95 -1.38 28.81
CA LEU A 350 0.34 -2.05 28.55
C LEU A 350 0.29 -3.00 27.34
N CYS A 351 -0.30 -2.55 26.23
CA CYS A 351 -0.43 -3.36 25.01
C CYS A 351 0.86 -3.29 24.16
N THR A 352 1.37 -4.44 23.73
CA THR A 352 2.54 -4.60 22.84
C THR A 352 2.20 -5.27 21.51
N SER A 353 0.91 -5.38 21.16
CA SER A 353 0.45 -6.04 19.93
C SER A 353 0.90 -5.28 18.68
N ARG A 354 1.95 -5.79 18.02
CA ARG A 354 2.54 -5.20 16.80
C ARG A 354 1.67 -5.38 15.55
N ASP A 355 0.71 -6.31 15.59
CA ASP A 355 -0.26 -6.54 14.51
C ASP A 355 -1.48 -5.59 14.60
N CYS A 356 -1.64 -4.88 15.72
CA CYS A 356 -2.73 -3.92 15.88
C CYS A 356 -2.47 -2.65 15.04
N PRO A 357 -3.41 -2.21 14.19
CA PRO A 357 -3.23 -1.02 13.36
C PRO A 357 -3.08 0.27 14.19
N ILE A 358 -3.55 0.28 15.44
CA ILE A 358 -3.47 1.45 16.34
C ILE A 358 -2.10 1.54 17.04
N PHE A 359 -1.37 0.43 17.17
CA PHE A 359 -0.21 0.34 18.06
C PHE A 359 0.88 1.40 17.77
N TYR A 360 1.27 1.55 16.51
CA TYR A 360 2.23 2.57 16.09
C TYR A 360 1.60 3.96 15.93
N ARG A 361 0.35 4.01 15.44
CA ARG A 361 -0.40 5.24 15.22
C ARG A 361 -0.59 6.06 16.49
N ARG A 362 -0.89 5.42 17.63
CA ARG A 362 -1.06 6.12 18.91
C ARG A 362 0.24 6.77 19.40
N ARG A 363 1.40 6.14 19.15
CA ARG A 363 2.72 6.69 19.53
C ARG A 363 3.08 7.88 18.65
N LYS A 364 2.81 7.78 17.35
CA LYS A 364 2.97 8.90 16.42
C LYS A 364 2.02 10.05 16.74
N ALA A 365 0.74 9.80 16.97
CA ALA A 365 -0.24 10.83 17.32
C ALA A 365 0.16 11.61 18.58
N HIS A 366 0.71 10.92 19.58
CA HIS A 366 1.25 11.56 20.78
C HIS A 366 2.41 12.50 20.45
N LYS A 367 3.36 12.04 19.63
CA LYS A 367 4.51 12.85 19.21
C LYS A 367 4.10 14.07 18.37
N ASP A 368 3.23 13.87 17.38
CA ASP A 368 2.69 14.94 16.55
C ASP A 368 1.97 16.01 17.40
N LEU A 369 1.25 15.60 18.44
CA LEU A 369 0.60 16.52 19.37
C LEU A 369 1.63 17.35 20.17
N ILE A 370 2.66 16.70 20.72
CA ILE A 370 3.74 17.38 21.44
C ILE A 370 4.44 18.40 20.54
N ASP A 371 4.74 18.04 19.30
CA ASP A 371 5.42 18.93 18.35
C ASP A 371 4.52 20.12 17.93
N ALA A 372 3.22 19.89 17.78
CA ALA A 372 2.23 20.95 17.52
C ALA A 372 2.09 21.90 18.72
N GLN A 373 2.05 21.36 19.95
CA GLN A 373 2.01 22.15 21.19
C GLN A 373 3.24 23.04 21.34
N LYS A 374 4.45 22.48 21.15
CA LYS A 374 5.70 23.26 21.14
C LYS A 374 5.69 24.38 20.10
N THR A 375 5.05 24.15 18.95
CA THR A 375 4.91 25.17 17.91
C THR A 375 3.97 26.28 18.35
N LEU A 376 2.85 25.95 19.00
CA LEU A 376 1.91 26.92 19.56
C LEU A 376 2.53 27.71 20.72
N GLU A 377 3.35 27.07 21.56
CA GLU A 377 4.06 27.72 22.67
C GLU A 377 5.00 28.85 22.20
N ARG A 378 5.38 28.88 20.92
CA ARG A 378 6.18 29.98 20.35
C ARG A 378 5.42 31.32 20.34
N PHE A 379 4.09 31.30 20.39
CA PHE A 379 3.25 32.49 20.49
C PHE A 379 3.03 32.94 21.94
N SER A 380 3.42 32.13 22.92
CA SER A 380 3.31 32.51 24.34
C SER A 380 4.25 33.69 24.59
N LEU A 381 3.66 34.87 24.74
CA LEU A 381 4.27 35.94 25.50
C LEU A 381 4.27 35.44 26.95
N GLY A 382 5.44 35.37 27.60
CA GLY A 382 5.47 35.18 29.04
C GLY A 382 4.66 36.30 29.67
N TRP A 383 3.47 35.95 30.16
CA TRP A 383 2.58 36.86 30.88
C TRP A 383 2.95 36.87 32.35
#